data_AF-A0A1Q5SXQ0-F1
#
_entry.id   AF-A0A1Q5SXQ0-F1
#
_cell.length_a   1.000
_cell.length_b   1.000
_cell.length_c   1.000
_cell.angle_alpha   90.00
_cell.angle_beta   90.00
_cell.angle_gamma   90.00
#
_symmetry.space_group_name_H-M   'P 1'
#
loop_
_entity.id
_entity.type
_entity.pdbx_description
1 polymer ?
#
loop_
_entity_poly.entity_id
_entity_poly.type
_entity_poly.pdbx_seq_one_letter_code
_entity_poly.pdbx_strand_id
1 'polypeptide(L)'
;MDVVLAGRVGPTTKKATRPTHKIPQSLVDSVRVAHKEEFNPNKRLCFQPPETVYTMKEIGLEGHGISSIAASKPFPLFTAEAIKQIRAEVFSEPVLQDCQYTSSFTKNMIRGMGRE
;
A
#
# COMPACT_ATOMS: atom_id res chain seq x y z
N MET A 1 11.85 32.06 18.74
CA MET A 1 12.27 30.69 18.40
C MET A 1 11.63 30.37 17.06
N ASP A 2 12.34 30.70 15.99
CA ASP A 2 11.87 30.43 14.63
C ASP A 2 11.97 28.94 14.35
N VAL A 3 10.82 28.30 14.18
CA VAL A 3 10.75 26.93 13.68
C VAL A 3 11.08 27.00 12.20
N VAL A 4 12.36 26.77 11.87
CA VAL A 4 12.79 26.52 10.49
C VAL A 4 12.06 25.27 10.00
N LEU A 5 11.06 25.45 9.14
CA LEU A 5 10.45 24.36 8.39
C LEU A 5 11.54 23.76 7.50
N ALA A 6 12.12 22.64 7.92
CA ALA A 6 13.00 21.85 7.07
C ALA A 6 12.24 21.54 5.76
N GLY A 7 12.70 22.11 4.65
CA GLY A 7 12.08 21.91 3.34
C GLY A 7 11.97 20.43 3.02
N ARG A 8 10.79 19.98 2.60
CA ARG A 8 10.54 18.57 2.26
C ARG A 8 11.50 18.14 1.14
N VAL A 9 12.41 17.21 1.43
CA VAL A 9 13.32 16.63 0.43
C VAL A 9 12.57 15.51 -0.29
N GLY A 10 12.17 15.77 -1.54
CA GLY A 10 11.57 14.77 -2.43
C GLY A 10 12.61 14.04 -3.31
N PRO A 11 12.22 12.99 -4.04
CA PRO A 11 13.10 12.32 -4.99
C PRO A 11 13.50 13.28 -6.13
N THR A 12 14.78 13.26 -6.52
CA THR A 12 15.33 14.07 -7.62
C THR A 12 15.16 13.40 -8.99
N THR A 13 14.74 12.14 -9.00
CA THR A 13 14.47 11.35 -10.20
C THR A 13 13.27 11.93 -10.97
N LYS A 14 13.49 12.33 -12.23
CA LYS A 14 12.48 13.01 -13.07
C LYS A 14 11.73 12.09 -14.04
N LYS A 15 12.18 10.84 -14.21
CA LYS A 15 11.62 9.85 -15.14
C LYS A 15 11.55 8.48 -14.47
N ALA A 16 10.65 7.62 -14.96
CA ALA A 16 10.60 6.23 -14.51
C ALA A 16 11.98 5.59 -14.69
N THR A 17 12.57 5.13 -13.60
CA THR A 17 13.92 4.56 -13.58
C THR A 17 13.85 3.14 -13.08
N ARG A 18 14.46 2.20 -13.81
CA ARG A 18 14.53 0.79 -13.43
C ARG A 18 15.54 0.59 -12.29
N PRO A 19 15.26 -0.27 -11.30
CA PRO A 19 16.19 -0.55 -10.21
C PRO A 19 17.41 -1.34 -10.72
N THR A 20 18.57 -1.02 -10.16
CA THR A 20 19.82 -1.78 -10.38
C THR A 20 20.02 -2.86 -9.32
N HIS A 21 19.39 -2.71 -8.15
CA HIS A 21 19.44 -3.69 -7.07
C HIS A 21 18.28 -4.68 -7.18
N LYS A 22 18.60 -5.96 -7.28
CA LYS A 22 17.59 -7.03 -7.26
C LYS A 22 16.91 -7.12 -5.90
N ILE A 23 15.64 -7.47 -5.92
CA ILE A 23 14.89 -7.83 -4.70
C ILE A 23 15.51 -9.12 -4.14
N PRO A 24 15.70 -9.24 -2.81
CA PRO A 24 16.19 -10.48 -2.20
C PRO A 24 15.30 -11.67 -2.56
N GLN A 25 15.91 -12.76 -3.02
CA GLN A 25 15.16 -13.95 -3.44
C GLN A 25 14.35 -14.55 -2.30
N SER A 26 14.85 -14.49 -1.06
CA SER A 26 14.13 -14.93 0.14
C SER A 26 12.80 -14.22 0.33
N LEU A 27 12.69 -12.94 -0.05
CA LEU A 27 11.44 -12.20 0.03
C LEU A 27 10.44 -12.71 -1.02
N VAL A 28 10.90 -12.93 -2.26
CA VAL A 28 10.08 -13.47 -3.34
C VAL A 28 9.58 -14.87 -2.97
N ASP A 29 10.45 -15.72 -2.45
CA ASP A 29 10.10 -17.09 -2.07
C ASP A 29 9.12 -17.11 -0.89
N SER A 30 9.25 -16.16 0.05
CA SER A 30 8.36 -16.07 1.23
C SER A 30 6.90 -15.74 0.88
N VAL A 31 6.65 -15.18 -0.30
CA VAL A 31 5.31 -14.78 -0.75
C VAL A 31 4.76 -15.67 -1.88
N ARG A 32 5.51 -16.71 -2.29
CA ARG A 32 5.01 -17.66 -3.29
C ARG A 32 3.83 -18.45 -2.75
N VAL A 33 2.86 -18.71 -3.62
CA VAL A 33 1.71 -19.59 -3.37
C VAL A 33 1.74 -20.73 -4.38
N ALA A 34 1.29 -21.92 -3.98
CA ALA A 34 1.28 -23.10 -4.85
C ALA A 34 0.38 -22.91 -6.08
N HIS A 35 -0.76 -22.26 -5.88
CA HIS A 35 -1.74 -22.00 -6.93
C HIS A 35 -2.21 -20.55 -6.84
N LYS A 36 -2.21 -19.87 -7.98
CA LYS A 36 -2.90 -18.59 -8.14
C LYS A 36 -4.37 -18.87 -8.35
N GLU A 37 -5.21 -18.07 -7.70
CA GLU A 37 -6.66 -18.17 -7.82
C GLU A 37 -7.23 -16.83 -8.30
N GLU A 38 -8.30 -16.90 -9.08
CA GLU A 38 -9.07 -15.71 -9.44
C GLU A 38 -9.73 -15.07 -8.21
N PHE A 39 -9.99 -13.77 -8.31
CA PHE A 39 -10.64 -13.04 -7.23
C PHE A 39 -12.10 -13.47 -7.07
N ASN A 40 -12.44 -14.01 -5.90
CA ASN A 40 -13.81 -14.32 -5.51
C ASN A 40 -14.19 -13.49 -4.27
N PRO A 41 -15.11 -12.51 -4.38
CA PRO A 41 -15.42 -11.62 -3.28
C PRO A 41 -15.93 -12.36 -2.04
N ASN A 42 -16.71 -13.43 -2.22
CA ASN A 42 -17.27 -14.22 -1.11
C ASN A 42 -16.20 -15.00 -0.32
N LYS A 43 -15.02 -15.23 -0.90
CA LYS A 43 -13.89 -15.92 -0.25
C LYS A 43 -12.80 -14.96 0.22
N ARG A 44 -12.68 -13.80 -0.44
CA ARG A 44 -11.54 -12.90 -0.27
C ARG A 44 -11.84 -11.72 0.64
N LEU A 45 -13.09 -11.27 0.68
CA LEU A 45 -13.52 -10.20 1.58
C LEU A 45 -13.96 -10.78 2.92
N CYS A 46 -13.57 -10.12 4.00
CA CYS A 46 -14.04 -10.43 5.36
C CYS A 46 -14.39 -9.16 6.13
N PHE A 47 -14.86 -8.14 5.42
CA PHE A 47 -15.26 -6.88 6.02
C PHE A 47 -16.27 -7.13 7.14
N GLN A 48 -15.99 -6.51 8.29
CA GLN A 48 -16.93 -6.30 9.37
C GLN A 48 -16.83 -4.83 9.77
N PRO A 49 -17.93 -4.19 10.17
CA PRO A 49 -17.87 -2.83 10.70
C PRO A 49 -16.84 -2.73 11.84
N PRO A 50 -16.09 -1.62 11.93
CA PRO A 50 -15.12 -1.43 13.01
C PRO A 50 -15.80 -1.49 14.38
N GLU A 51 -15.16 -2.15 15.34
CA GLU A 51 -15.65 -2.24 16.73
C GLU A 51 -15.79 -0.87 17.40
N THR A 52 -15.00 0.10 16.96
CA THR A 52 -14.97 1.43 17.56
C THR A 52 -14.75 2.47 16.46
N VAL A 53 -15.60 3.49 16.50
CA VAL A 53 -15.54 4.66 15.64
C VAL A 53 -15.41 5.87 16.55
N TYR A 54 -14.42 6.72 16.26
CA TYR A 54 -14.24 8.02 16.91
C TYR A 54 -14.85 9.09 16.01
N THR A 55 -15.65 9.96 16.58
CA THR A 55 -16.33 11.05 15.88
C THR A 55 -15.54 12.35 15.98
N MET A 56 -15.78 13.25 15.03
CA MET A 56 -15.22 14.61 15.06
C MET A 56 -15.63 15.35 16.33
N LYS A 57 -16.85 15.11 16.82
CA LYS A 57 -17.35 15.69 18.07
C LYS A 57 -16.56 15.23 19.29
N GLU A 58 -16.28 13.94 19.41
CA GLU A 58 -15.50 13.38 20.52
C GLU A 58 -14.08 13.95 20.61
N ILE A 59 -13.50 14.36 19.46
CA ILE A 59 -12.18 15.00 19.42
C ILE A 59 -12.24 16.54 19.40
N GLY A 60 -13.42 17.13 19.60
CA GLY A 60 -13.59 18.60 19.66
C GLY A 60 -13.48 19.32 18.32
N LEU A 61 -13.62 18.60 17.20
CA LEU A 61 -13.54 19.13 15.82
C LEU A 61 -14.90 19.06 15.09
N GLU A 62 -16.01 19.12 15.83
CA GLU A 62 -17.35 19.17 15.21
C GLU A 62 -17.43 20.33 14.19
N GLY A 63 -18.05 20.07 13.04
CA GLY A 63 -18.15 21.03 11.92
C GLY A 63 -16.88 21.22 11.09
N HIS A 64 -15.74 20.61 11.46
CA HIS A 64 -14.54 20.63 10.63
C HIS A 64 -14.57 19.46 9.63
N GLY A 65 -14.32 19.75 8.34
CA GLY A 65 -14.31 18.73 7.28
C GLY A 65 -15.69 18.32 6.78
N ILE A 66 -15.77 17.15 6.11
CA ILE A 66 -16.98 16.66 5.42
C ILE A 66 -17.59 15.39 6.05
N SER A 67 -16.94 14.78 7.05
CA SER A 67 -17.34 13.52 7.67
C SER A 67 -17.53 13.74 9.17
N SER A 68 -18.56 13.11 9.76
CA SER A 68 -18.74 13.07 11.22
C SER A 68 -17.81 12.07 11.90
N ILE A 69 -17.26 11.11 11.14
CA ILE A 69 -16.28 10.13 11.60
C ILE A 69 -14.88 10.74 11.47
N ALA A 70 -14.15 10.76 12.59
CA ALA A 70 -12.76 11.15 12.66
C ALA A 70 -11.81 9.98 12.37
N ALA A 71 -12.06 8.83 12.99
CA ALA A 71 -11.23 7.63 12.86
C ALA A 71 -12.00 6.37 13.26
N SER A 72 -11.43 5.19 13.00
CA SER A 72 -11.91 3.92 13.55
C SER A 72 -10.74 3.06 14.01
N LYS A 73 -11.01 2.07 14.87
CA LYS A 73 -10.05 0.98 15.07
C LYS A 73 -9.77 0.27 13.73
N PRO A 74 -8.56 -0.29 13.52
CA PRO A 74 -8.27 -1.08 12.33
C PRO A 74 -9.19 -2.31 12.24
N PHE A 75 -9.62 -2.63 11.02
CA PHE A 75 -10.39 -3.84 10.72
C PHE A 75 -9.90 -4.43 9.39
N PRO A 76 -9.95 -5.76 9.21
CA PRO A 76 -9.52 -6.38 7.97
C PRO A 76 -10.61 -6.23 6.90
N LEU A 77 -10.20 -5.77 5.71
CA LEU A 77 -11.05 -5.83 4.51
C LEU A 77 -10.96 -7.20 3.81
N PHE A 78 -9.77 -7.80 3.85
CA PHE A 78 -9.44 -9.05 3.16
C PHE A 78 -9.06 -10.16 4.14
N THR A 79 -9.39 -11.40 3.78
CA THR A 79 -8.94 -12.59 4.52
C THR A 79 -7.41 -12.73 4.45
N ALA A 80 -6.80 -13.41 5.42
CA ALA A 80 -5.36 -13.67 5.40
C ALA A 80 -4.92 -14.40 4.13
N GLU A 81 -5.71 -15.34 3.64
CA GLU A 81 -5.46 -16.05 2.38
C GLU A 81 -5.55 -15.13 1.15
N ALA A 82 -6.46 -14.16 1.15
CA ALA A 82 -6.51 -13.14 0.11
C ALA A 82 -5.25 -12.27 0.11
N ILE A 83 -4.76 -11.86 1.30
CA ILE A 83 -3.51 -11.10 1.41
C ILE A 83 -2.32 -11.90 0.88
N LYS A 84 -2.26 -13.22 1.11
CA LYS A 84 -1.20 -14.08 0.54
C LYS A 84 -1.24 -14.08 -0.99
N GLN A 85 -2.43 -14.23 -1.59
CA GLN A 85 -2.59 -14.18 -3.05
C GLN A 85 -2.19 -12.80 -3.61
N ILE A 86 -2.64 -11.70 -3.00
CA ILE A 86 -2.28 -10.34 -3.41
C ILE A 86 -0.75 -10.14 -3.38
N ARG A 87 -0.08 -10.60 -2.31
CA ARG A 87 1.38 -10.52 -2.22
C ARG A 87 2.07 -11.37 -3.29
N ALA A 88 1.59 -12.59 -3.54
CA ALA A 88 2.13 -13.44 -4.59
C ALA A 88 2.00 -12.80 -5.99
N GLU A 89 0.90 -12.08 -6.24
CA GLU A 89 0.67 -11.37 -7.49
C GLU A 89 1.62 -10.16 -7.64
N VAL A 90 1.76 -9.35 -6.59
CA VAL A 90 2.67 -8.18 -6.56
C VAL A 90 4.12 -8.60 -6.83
N PHE A 91 4.55 -9.76 -6.36
CA PHE A 91 5.90 -10.30 -6.58
C PHE A 91 5.99 -11.28 -7.76
N SER A 92 4.95 -11.35 -8.60
CA SER A 92 5.01 -12.20 -9.79
C SER A 92 5.98 -11.63 -10.82
N GLU A 93 6.60 -12.52 -11.59
CA GLU A 93 7.58 -12.15 -12.63
C GLU A 93 7.12 -11.00 -13.54
N PRO A 94 5.93 -11.03 -14.19
CA PRO A 94 5.50 -9.93 -15.05
C PRO A 94 5.38 -8.60 -14.29
N VAL A 95 4.91 -8.61 -13.04
CA VAL A 95 4.80 -7.39 -12.23
C VAL A 95 6.19 -6.85 -11.85
N LEU A 96 7.14 -7.71 -11.50
CA LEU A 96 8.50 -7.27 -11.20
C LEU A 96 9.22 -6.75 -12.44
N GLN A 97 8.98 -7.34 -13.61
CA GLN A 97 9.56 -6.85 -14.87
C GLN A 97 8.98 -5.49 -15.29
N ASP A 98 7.66 -5.34 -15.24
CA ASP A 98 7.00 -4.18 -15.83
C ASP A 98 6.76 -3.05 -14.84
N CYS A 99 6.52 -3.35 -13.56
CA CYS A 99 6.07 -2.40 -12.55
C CYS A 99 7.13 -2.07 -11.49
N GLN A 100 8.35 -2.58 -11.58
CA GLN A 100 9.42 -2.30 -10.62
C GLN A 100 10.23 -1.06 -11.03
N TYR A 101 10.38 -0.12 -10.08
CA TYR A 101 11.06 1.16 -10.28
C TYR A 101 11.89 1.57 -9.06
N THR A 102 12.77 2.54 -9.26
CA THR A 102 13.62 3.13 -8.22
C THR A 102 13.60 4.65 -8.30
N SER A 103 13.98 5.30 -7.20
CA SER A 103 14.20 6.74 -7.13
C SER A 103 15.41 7.05 -6.24
N SER A 104 15.88 8.29 -6.24
CA SER A 104 16.91 8.74 -5.31
C SER A 104 16.52 8.59 -3.83
N PHE A 105 15.23 8.43 -3.53
CA PHE A 105 14.70 8.29 -2.18
C PHE A 105 14.38 6.83 -1.81
N THR A 106 13.97 6.01 -2.79
CA THR A 106 13.50 4.63 -2.59
C THR A 106 14.18 3.68 -3.56
N LYS A 107 14.97 2.74 -3.03
CA LYS A 107 15.76 1.82 -3.86
C LYS A 107 14.91 0.84 -4.67
N ASN A 108 13.74 0.47 -4.17
CA ASN A 108 12.82 -0.45 -4.83
C ASN A 108 11.36 -0.05 -4.54
N MET A 109 10.55 0.03 -5.59
CA MET A 109 9.11 0.26 -5.54
C MET A 109 8.43 -0.61 -6.59
N ILE A 110 7.28 -1.19 -6.25
CA ILE A 110 6.40 -1.85 -7.23
C ILE A 110 5.17 -0.96 -7.37
N ARG A 111 4.96 -0.40 -8.57
CA ARG A 111 3.85 0.51 -8.85
C ARG A 111 3.45 0.46 -10.32
N GLY A 112 2.16 0.61 -10.58
CA GLY A 112 1.68 0.90 -11.93
C GLY A 112 2.04 2.33 -12.34
N MET A 113 2.31 2.52 -13.63
CA MET A 113 2.38 3.83 -14.26
C MET A 113 1.11 4.03 -15.10
N GLY A 114 0.52 5.22 -15.06
CA GLY A 114 -0.57 5.57 -15.98
C GLY A 114 -0.06 5.55 -17.42
N ARG A 115 -0.99 5.51 -18.39
CA ARG A 115 -0.63 5.74 -19.79
C ARG A 115 -0.09 7.18 -19.91
N GLU A 116 1.02 7.34 -20.65
CA GLU A 116 1.53 8.66 -21.04
C GLU A 116 0.54 9.38 -21.96
#